data_AF-A0A1J5S8A4-F1
#
_entry.id   AF-A0A1J5S8A4-F1
#
_cell.length_a   1.000
_cell.length_b   1.000
_cell.length_c   1.000
_cell.angle_alpha   90.00
_cell.angle_beta   90.00
_cell.angle_gamma   90.00
#
_symmetry.space_group_name_H-M   'P 1'
#
loop_
_entity.id
_entity.type
_entity.pdbx_description
1 polymer ?
#
loop_
_entity_poly.entity_id
_entity_poly.type
_entity_poly.pdbx_seq_one_letter_code
_entity_poly.pdbx_strand_id
1 'polypeptide(L)'
;MHRCCAFLVTIALSLAFASALAAADGGQGARRWSADLLDSVVSPPVPSPAVESTSPAEPRGVILKTYQLRTVRVGASGRSQTLLQTMERLLPPGSSLRTDVPANSLHILTTPEAHAALWDFISAVDAPQEPDATQAAAAARDTQLKGALERLATSTQRTDQLAAAVENLRRELSRPPAPPSSEGAVARLGWAGGLSLAAALVFLLGLSLVRVRARRRISDLPPPAPIVPADQIALALAPAQQRLQQELMGVLNAAAIRMESWYTEQAAQRTALESSIAGAGAHLLAENQALLERVEARFETSAARIEANVHQLAAQNDRVEALAGELEHTVHELDSTKDQLVRLQGDLDDKGRALDATRSALSQREQELTRQQAKLAALTLILEEGGPLPTHDPAVRLEKTPANPDLPRSPCTIPQTPDRSPRPTAAYSFRFLPPDHPET
;
A
#
# COMPACT_ATOMS: atom_id res chain seq x y z
N MET A 1 8.77 -61.45 -29.54
CA MET A 1 8.74 -60.01 -29.86
C MET A 1 7.50 -59.28 -29.36
N HIS A 2 6.29 -59.87 -29.38
CA HIS A 2 5.07 -59.18 -28.91
C HIS A 2 5.07 -58.72 -27.44
N ARG A 3 5.83 -59.39 -26.54
CA ARG A 3 5.92 -58.99 -25.12
C ARG A 3 6.77 -57.72 -24.88
N CYS A 4 7.76 -57.43 -25.73
CA CYS A 4 8.53 -56.18 -25.64
C CYS A 4 7.73 -54.96 -26.13
N CYS A 5 6.91 -55.13 -27.18
CA CYS A 5 6.05 -54.05 -27.66
C CYS A 5 4.98 -53.67 -26.64
N ALA A 6 4.37 -54.65 -25.96
CA ALA A 6 3.40 -54.36 -24.90
C ALA A 6 4.04 -53.55 -23.76
N PHE A 7 5.24 -53.93 -23.31
CA PHE A 7 5.93 -53.25 -22.22
C PHE A 7 6.34 -51.80 -22.54
N LEU A 8 6.78 -51.55 -23.77
CA LEU A 8 7.11 -50.18 -24.23
C LEU A 8 5.86 -49.30 -24.35
N VAL A 9 4.72 -49.88 -24.76
CA VAL A 9 3.45 -49.13 -24.82
C VAL A 9 2.97 -48.76 -23.42
N THR A 10 3.09 -49.65 -22.42
CA THR A 10 2.69 -49.33 -21.04
C THR A 10 3.58 -48.26 -20.40
N ILE A 11 4.89 -48.28 -20.67
CA ILE A 11 5.82 -47.24 -20.21
C ILE A 11 5.51 -45.90 -20.88
N ALA A 12 5.22 -45.91 -22.18
CA ALA A 12 4.83 -44.68 -22.88
C ALA A 12 3.50 -44.12 -22.35
N LEU A 13 2.54 -44.99 -22.02
CA LEU A 13 1.25 -44.58 -21.46
C LEU A 13 1.39 -44.03 -20.03
N SER A 14 2.24 -44.64 -19.20
CA SER A 14 2.46 -44.18 -17.82
C SER A 14 3.26 -42.87 -17.77
N LEU A 15 4.25 -42.68 -18.66
CA LEU A 15 4.92 -41.38 -18.80
C LEU A 15 3.98 -40.30 -19.31
N ALA A 16 3.09 -40.61 -20.26
CA ALA A 16 2.08 -39.66 -20.73
C ALA A 16 1.11 -39.27 -19.60
N PHE A 17 0.66 -40.24 -18.79
CA PHE A 17 -0.25 -39.99 -17.67
C PHE A 17 0.41 -39.20 -16.54
N ALA A 18 1.68 -39.50 -16.21
CA ALA A 18 2.46 -38.74 -15.23
C ALA A 18 2.69 -37.29 -15.69
N SER A 19 2.93 -37.07 -16.99
CA SER A 19 3.07 -35.73 -17.57
C SER A 19 1.75 -34.93 -17.55
N ALA A 20 0.62 -35.62 -17.72
CA ALA A 20 -0.71 -35.00 -17.64
C ALA A 20 -1.11 -34.64 -16.20
N LEU A 21 -0.75 -35.47 -15.21
CA LEU A 21 -0.95 -35.15 -13.79
C LEU A 21 -0.03 -34.03 -13.30
N ALA A 22 1.21 -33.96 -13.78
CA ALA A 22 2.11 -32.85 -13.48
C ALA A 22 1.64 -31.52 -14.09
N ALA A 23 0.82 -31.56 -15.14
CA ALA A 23 0.20 -30.37 -15.74
C ALA A 23 -1.09 -29.92 -15.03
N ALA A 24 -1.70 -30.77 -14.19
CA ALA A 24 -2.92 -30.45 -13.45
C ALA A 24 -2.66 -29.79 -12.08
N ASP A 25 -1.43 -29.84 -11.58
CA ASP A 25 -1.03 -29.24 -10.31
C ASP A 25 -0.65 -27.76 -10.53
N GLY A 26 -1.64 -26.87 -10.45
CA GLY A 26 -1.59 -25.45 -10.77
C GLY A 26 -0.65 -24.56 -9.92
N GLY A 27 0.32 -25.14 -9.20
CA GLY A 27 1.28 -24.44 -8.34
C GLY A 27 2.60 -24.04 -9.01
N GLN A 28 2.90 -24.53 -10.22
CA GLN A 28 4.18 -24.23 -10.90
C GLN A 28 4.25 -22.85 -11.56
N GLY A 29 3.11 -22.19 -11.80
CA GLY A 29 3.09 -20.86 -12.42
C GLY A 29 3.80 -19.79 -11.61
N ALA A 30 3.63 -19.81 -10.28
CA ALA A 30 4.20 -18.81 -9.38
C ALA A 30 5.75 -18.91 -9.25
N ARG A 31 6.32 -20.13 -9.32
CA ARG A 31 7.78 -20.35 -9.20
C ARG A 31 8.54 -20.16 -10.51
N ARG A 32 7.91 -20.38 -11.67
CA ARG A 32 8.51 -20.07 -12.98
C ARG A 32 8.53 -18.57 -13.28
N TRP A 33 7.56 -17.82 -12.76
CA TRP A 33 7.39 -16.40 -13.05
C TRP A 33 8.54 -15.51 -12.54
N SER A 34 9.01 -15.72 -11.31
CA SER A 34 10.15 -14.95 -10.80
C SER A 34 11.44 -15.23 -11.60
N ALA A 35 11.60 -16.46 -12.09
CA ALA A 35 12.70 -16.84 -12.96
C ALA A 35 12.60 -16.18 -14.34
N ASP A 36 11.44 -16.18 -14.99
CA ASP A 36 11.24 -15.54 -16.30
C ASP A 36 11.39 -14.00 -16.23
N LEU A 37 10.99 -13.37 -15.11
CA LEU A 37 11.17 -11.93 -14.90
C LEU A 37 12.64 -11.57 -14.68
N LEU A 38 13.32 -12.33 -13.82
CA LEU A 38 14.76 -12.19 -13.63
C LEU A 38 15.50 -12.42 -14.95
N ASP A 39 15.10 -13.42 -15.74
CA ASP A 39 15.68 -13.69 -17.05
C ASP A 39 15.42 -12.54 -18.04
N SER A 40 14.26 -11.88 -18.00
CA SER A 40 13.98 -10.71 -18.85
C SER A 40 14.73 -9.44 -18.44
N VAL A 41 15.04 -9.29 -17.16
CA VAL A 41 15.81 -8.14 -16.62
C VAL A 41 17.31 -8.36 -16.78
N VAL A 42 17.76 -9.61 -16.70
CA VAL A 42 19.17 -10.01 -16.81
C VAL A 42 19.58 -10.25 -18.26
N SER A 43 18.67 -10.64 -19.14
CA SER A 43 18.97 -10.83 -20.56
C SER A 43 19.26 -9.48 -21.23
N PRO A 44 20.43 -9.32 -21.87
CA PRO A 44 20.77 -8.09 -22.58
C PRO A 44 19.77 -7.86 -23.72
N PRO A 45 19.37 -6.61 -23.99
CA PRO A 45 18.41 -6.31 -25.04
C PRO A 45 18.94 -6.85 -26.38
N VAL A 46 18.17 -7.74 -27.01
CA VAL A 46 18.48 -8.25 -28.35
C VAL A 46 18.58 -7.04 -29.29
N PRO A 47 19.74 -6.81 -29.94
CA PRO A 47 19.93 -5.63 -30.78
C PRO A 47 18.93 -5.70 -31.94
N SER A 48 17.92 -4.83 -31.91
CA SER A 48 17.05 -4.60 -33.06
C SER A 48 17.87 -3.96 -34.19
N PRO A 49 17.70 -4.40 -35.44
CA PRO A 49 18.48 -3.87 -36.55
C PRO A 49 18.15 -2.39 -36.79
N ALA A 50 19.18 -1.56 -36.59
CA ALA A 50 19.43 -0.24 -37.16
C ALA A 50 18.22 0.73 -37.24
N VAL A 51 18.03 1.49 -36.15
CA VAL A 51 17.51 2.86 -36.24
C VAL A 51 18.62 3.77 -35.70
N GLU A 52 19.13 4.65 -36.55
CA GLU A 52 20.21 5.59 -36.26
C GLU A 52 19.86 6.45 -35.03
N SER A 53 20.66 6.28 -33.99
CA SER A 53 20.48 6.84 -32.65
C SER A 53 20.90 8.31 -32.59
N THR A 54 19.95 9.16 -32.20
CA THR A 54 20.22 10.49 -31.64
C THR A 54 20.40 10.34 -30.13
N SER A 55 21.58 10.69 -29.61
CA SER A 55 21.98 10.84 -28.19
C SER A 55 21.83 9.63 -27.23
N PRO A 56 22.85 9.31 -26.41
CA PRO A 56 22.75 8.28 -25.38
C PRO A 56 21.80 8.74 -24.26
N ALA A 57 20.59 8.18 -24.22
CA ALA A 57 19.67 8.38 -23.12
C ALA A 57 20.24 7.76 -21.83
N GLU A 58 20.23 8.52 -20.75
CA GLU A 58 20.64 8.06 -19.41
C GLU A 58 19.93 6.75 -19.03
N PRO A 59 20.59 5.85 -18.27
CA PRO A 59 20.00 4.59 -17.84
C PRO A 59 18.81 4.87 -16.92
N ARG A 60 17.60 4.89 -17.49
CA ARG A 60 16.34 5.01 -16.74
C ARG A 60 16.13 3.72 -15.97
N GLY A 61 16.27 3.77 -14.65
CA GLY A 61 16.04 2.64 -13.77
C GLY A 61 14.62 2.08 -13.96
N VAL A 62 14.50 0.76 -14.13
CA VAL A 62 13.21 0.08 -14.27
C VAL A 62 12.77 -0.44 -12.91
N ILE A 63 11.50 -0.23 -12.54
CA ILE A 63 10.94 -0.67 -11.26
C ILE A 63 9.91 -1.77 -11.54
N LEU A 64 10.06 -2.90 -10.83
CA LEU A 64 9.04 -3.95 -10.75
C LEU A 64 8.22 -3.76 -9.48
N LYS A 65 6.89 -3.63 -9.61
CA LYS A 65 5.97 -3.71 -8.47
C LYS A 65 4.81 -4.65 -8.72
N THR A 66 4.32 -5.20 -7.62
CA THR A 66 3.14 -6.08 -7.58
C THR A 66 2.02 -5.36 -6.84
N TYR A 67 0.85 -5.31 -7.46
CA TYR A 67 -0.36 -4.72 -6.90
C TYR A 67 -1.40 -5.80 -6.66
N GLN A 68 -2.01 -5.82 -5.48
CA GLN A 68 -3.17 -6.65 -5.20
C GLN A 68 -4.42 -5.79 -5.31
N LEU A 69 -5.32 -6.14 -6.25
CA LEU A 69 -6.57 -5.41 -6.45
C LEU A 69 -7.62 -5.93 -5.46
N ARG A 70 -8.39 -5.02 -4.84
CA ARG A 70 -9.41 -5.39 -3.84
C ARG A 70 -10.77 -5.59 -4.47
N THR A 71 -11.14 -4.73 -5.41
CA THR A 71 -12.48 -4.64 -5.97
C THR A 71 -12.53 -5.12 -7.41
N VAL A 72 -11.51 -4.80 -8.20
CA VAL A 72 -11.42 -5.25 -9.59
C VAL A 72 -10.82 -6.65 -9.63
N ARG A 73 -11.62 -7.64 -10.05
CA ARG A 73 -11.13 -9.00 -10.27
C ARG A 73 -10.39 -9.11 -11.61
N VAL A 74 -9.08 -9.32 -11.53
CA VAL A 74 -8.19 -9.65 -12.63
C VAL A 74 -8.72 -10.93 -13.32
N GLY A 75 -9.12 -10.83 -14.58
CA GLY A 75 -9.65 -11.96 -15.36
C GLY A 75 -11.17 -12.05 -15.45
N ALA A 76 -11.93 -11.17 -14.77
CA ALA A 76 -13.36 -11.04 -15.04
C ALA A 76 -13.59 -10.46 -16.45
N SER A 77 -14.37 -11.15 -17.28
CA SER A 77 -14.71 -10.69 -18.64
C SER A 77 -15.34 -9.30 -18.61
N GLY A 78 -14.85 -8.39 -19.45
CA GLY A 78 -15.30 -6.99 -19.51
C GLY A 78 -14.30 -6.02 -18.89
N ARG A 79 -14.72 -5.25 -17.87
CA ARG A 79 -14.00 -4.09 -17.32
C ARG A 79 -12.52 -4.34 -16.99
N SER A 80 -12.17 -5.52 -16.46
CA SER A 80 -10.77 -5.83 -16.12
C SER A 80 -9.90 -5.96 -17.38
N GLN A 81 -10.41 -6.55 -18.45
CA GLN A 81 -9.66 -6.74 -19.70
C GLN A 81 -9.43 -5.42 -20.43
N THR A 82 -10.44 -4.54 -20.47
CA THR A 82 -10.29 -3.19 -21.05
C THR A 82 -9.30 -2.35 -20.26
N LEU A 83 -9.33 -2.45 -18.93
CA LEU A 83 -8.36 -1.77 -18.07
C LEU A 83 -6.93 -2.23 -18.37
N LEU A 84 -6.69 -3.53 -18.47
CA LEU A 84 -5.37 -4.09 -18.78
C LEU A 84 -4.89 -3.65 -20.17
N GLN A 85 -5.76 -3.70 -21.18
CA GLN A 85 -5.44 -3.24 -22.54
C GLN A 85 -5.14 -1.73 -22.57
N THR A 86 -5.87 -0.95 -21.79
CA THR A 86 -5.62 0.49 -21.66
C THR A 86 -4.25 0.72 -21.02
N MET A 87 -3.96 0.04 -19.91
CA MET A 87 -2.66 0.16 -19.24
C MET A 87 -1.50 -0.28 -20.14
N GLU A 88 -1.63 -1.38 -20.87
CA GLU A 88 -0.60 -1.87 -21.78
C GLU A 88 -0.31 -0.88 -22.93
N ARG A 89 -1.34 -0.18 -23.42
CA ARG A 89 -1.17 0.87 -24.46
C ARG A 89 -0.55 2.15 -23.92
N LEU A 90 -0.80 2.46 -22.65
CA LEU A 90 -0.37 3.70 -22.00
C LEU A 90 0.96 3.57 -21.26
N LEU A 91 1.56 2.39 -21.24
CA LEU A 91 2.86 2.17 -20.67
C LEU A 91 3.98 2.56 -21.66
N PRO A 92 5.10 3.13 -21.18
CA PRO A 92 6.27 3.41 -22.02
C PRO A 92 6.80 2.15 -22.72
N PRO A 93 7.41 2.28 -23.91
CA PRO A 93 8.05 1.14 -24.57
C PRO A 93 9.11 0.50 -23.66
N GLY A 94 9.14 -0.83 -23.62
CA GLY A 94 9.98 -1.60 -22.70
C GLY A 94 9.35 -1.89 -21.34
N SER A 95 8.19 -1.29 -21.03
CA SER A 95 7.40 -1.70 -19.87
C SER A 95 6.69 -3.03 -20.15
N SER A 96 6.46 -3.82 -19.11
CA SER A 96 5.64 -5.03 -19.20
C SER A 96 4.59 -5.06 -18.10
N LEU A 97 3.43 -5.60 -18.44
CA LEU A 97 2.29 -5.75 -17.56
C LEU A 97 1.83 -7.19 -17.63
N ARG A 98 1.82 -7.88 -16.49
CA ARG A 98 1.37 -9.27 -16.39
C ARG A 98 0.35 -9.42 -15.28
N THR A 99 -0.63 -10.28 -15.52
CA THR A 99 -1.72 -10.56 -14.59
C THR A 99 -1.54 -11.92 -13.95
N ASP A 100 -1.81 -11.99 -12.65
CA ASP A 100 -1.90 -13.24 -11.92
C ASP A 100 -3.35 -13.39 -11.42
N VAL A 101 -4.17 -14.01 -12.28
CA VAL A 101 -5.59 -14.26 -12.07
C VAL A 101 -5.89 -14.96 -10.73
N PRO A 102 -5.20 -16.06 -10.33
CA PRO A 102 -5.48 -16.72 -9.06
C PRO A 102 -5.15 -15.87 -7.83
N ALA A 103 -4.14 -14.99 -7.91
CA ALA A 103 -3.75 -14.10 -6.81
C ALA A 103 -4.47 -12.74 -6.83
N ASN A 104 -5.30 -12.48 -7.84
CA ASN A 104 -5.90 -11.18 -8.12
C ASN A 104 -4.88 -10.03 -8.12
N SER A 105 -3.68 -10.29 -8.65
CA SER A 105 -2.58 -9.34 -8.64
C SER A 105 -2.12 -8.93 -10.04
N LEU A 106 -1.57 -7.71 -10.11
CA LEU A 106 -1.06 -7.08 -11.30
C LEU A 106 0.42 -6.76 -11.10
N HIS A 107 1.27 -7.35 -11.93
CA HIS A 107 2.71 -7.14 -11.92
C HIS A 107 3.09 -6.17 -13.03
N ILE A 108 3.81 -5.11 -12.67
CA ILE A 108 4.13 -4.03 -13.59
C ILE A 108 5.61 -3.71 -13.48
N LEU A 109 6.28 -3.81 -14.63
CA LEU A 109 7.65 -3.41 -14.83
C LEU A 109 7.64 -2.13 -15.69
N THR A 110 8.02 -0.98 -15.13
CA THR A 110 7.97 0.31 -15.84
C THR A 110 8.94 1.34 -15.25
N THR A 111 9.04 2.53 -15.83
CA THR A 111 9.89 3.62 -15.31
C THR A 111 9.27 4.24 -14.04
N PRO A 112 10.04 4.93 -13.18
CA PRO A 112 9.53 5.46 -11.92
C PRO A 112 8.41 6.51 -12.10
N GLU A 113 8.51 7.32 -13.17
CA GLU A 113 7.52 8.34 -13.51
C GLU A 113 6.21 7.72 -13.99
N ALA A 114 6.29 6.76 -14.93
CA ALA A 114 5.11 6.04 -15.41
C ALA A 114 4.47 5.22 -14.29
N HIS A 115 5.29 4.68 -13.39
CA HIS A 115 4.83 3.95 -12.22
C HIS A 115 3.96 4.81 -11.29
N ALA A 116 4.37 6.05 -11.00
CA ALA A 116 3.60 6.95 -10.14
C ALA A 116 2.23 7.29 -10.77
N ALA A 117 2.20 7.60 -12.05
CA ALA A 117 0.95 7.88 -12.77
C ALA A 117 0.02 6.65 -12.84
N LEU A 118 0.61 5.46 -12.98
CA LEU A 118 -0.13 4.22 -13.02
C LEU A 118 -0.73 3.84 -11.66
N TRP A 119 -0.02 4.14 -10.57
CA TRP A 119 -0.54 3.98 -9.21
C TRP A 119 -1.75 4.87 -8.95
N ASP A 120 -1.70 6.14 -9.36
CA ASP A 120 -2.85 7.05 -9.27
C ASP A 120 -4.04 6.51 -10.07
N PHE A 121 -3.80 5.92 -11.24
CA PHE A 121 -4.85 5.31 -12.05
C PHE A 121 -5.44 4.05 -11.40
N ILE A 122 -4.60 3.11 -10.96
CA ILE A 122 -5.05 1.86 -10.31
C ILE A 122 -5.84 2.18 -9.05
N SER A 123 -5.37 3.10 -8.21
CA SER A 123 -6.06 3.49 -6.97
C SER A 123 -7.41 4.14 -7.23
N ALA A 124 -7.51 5.01 -8.25
CA ALA A 124 -8.79 5.60 -8.67
C ALA A 124 -9.77 4.54 -9.19
N VAL A 125 -9.29 3.49 -9.87
CA VAL A 125 -10.16 2.42 -10.39
C VAL A 125 -10.51 1.37 -9.32
N ASP A 126 -9.60 1.07 -8.38
CA ASP A 126 -9.83 0.09 -7.32
C ASP A 126 -10.57 0.66 -6.09
N ALA A 127 -10.86 1.96 -6.07
CA ALA A 127 -11.67 2.56 -5.02
C ALA A 127 -13.08 1.92 -4.96
N PRO A 128 -13.57 1.54 -3.77
CA PRO A 128 -14.87 0.90 -3.62
C PRO A 128 -15.97 1.77 -4.22
N GLN A 129 -16.80 1.16 -5.07
CA GLN A 129 -17.96 1.83 -5.62
C GLN A 129 -19.05 1.81 -4.56
N GLU A 130 -19.15 2.87 -3.76
CA GLU A 130 -20.25 2.99 -2.80
C GLU A 130 -21.56 3.07 -3.58
N PRO A 131 -22.54 2.19 -3.32
CA PRO A 131 -23.80 2.15 -4.07
C PRO A 131 -24.63 3.44 -3.89
N ASP A 132 -24.37 4.20 -2.82
CA ASP A 132 -25.03 5.48 -2.50
C ASP A 132 -24.10 6.68 -2.67
N ALA A 133 -22.97 6.53 -3.38
CA ALA A 133 -22.05 7.63 -3.64
C ALA A 133 -22.80 8.81 -4.26
N THR A 134 -22.78 9.96 -3.58
CA THR A 134 -23.36 11.20 -4.10
C THR A 134 -22.75 11.53 -5.47
N GLN A 135 -23.52 12.20 -6.35
CA GLN A 135 -23.01 12.66 -7.66
C GLN A 135 -21.70 13.45 -7.56
N ALA A 136 -21.47 14.12 -6.42
CA ALA A 136 -20.22 14.80 -6.11
C ALA A 136 -19.02 13.85 -5.97
N ALA A 137 -19.18 12.69 -5.32
CA ALA A 137 -18.12 11.69 -5.18
C ALA A 137 -17.78 11.01 -6.52
N ALA A 138 -18.80 10.76 -7.36
CA ALA A 138 -18.59 10.27 -8.72
C ALA A 138 -17.81 11.28 -9.58
N ALA A 139 -18.18 12.57 -9.53
CA ALA A 139 -17.47 13.63 -10.24
C ALA A 139 -16.02 13.81 -9.74
N ALA A 140 -15.78 13.71 -8.44
CA ALA A 140 -14.43 13.78 -7.87
C ALA A 140 -13.55 12.61 -8.37
N ARG A 141 -14.11 11.40 -8.42
CA ARG A 141 -13.43 10.21 -8.95
C ARG A 141 -13.10 10.35 -10.43
N ASP A 142 -14.03 10.85 -11.23
CA ASP A 142 -13.78 11.13 -12.66
C ASP A 142 -12.65 12.16 -12.85
N THR A 143 -12.59 13.17 -11.99
CA THR A 143 -11.53 14.19 -12.01
C THR A 143 -10.17 13.59 -11.66
N GLN A 144 -10.11 12.71 -10.66
CA GLN A 144 -8.89 11.99 -10.28
C GLN A 144 -8.42 11.04 -11.39
N LEU A 145 -9.34 10.26 -11.98
CA LEU A 145 -9.04 9.36 -13.08
C LEU A 145 -8.47 10.13 -14.28
N LYS A 146 -9.08 11.27 -14.61
CA LYS A 146 -8.61 12.14 -15.70
C LYS A 146 -7.21 12.67 -15.43
N GLY A 147 -6.95 13.17 -14.22
CA GLY A 147 -5.61 13.65 -13.84
C GLY A 147 -4.54 12.55 -13.88
N ALA A 148 -4.88 11.34 -13.44
CA ALA A 148 -3.97 10.19 -13.52
C ALA A 148 -3.66 9.80 -14.97
N LEU A 149 -4.68 9.79 -15.84
CA LEU A 149 -4.51 9.50 -17.26
C LEU A 149 -3.68 10.57 -17.97
N GLU A 150 -3.91 11.85 -17.69
CA GLU A 150 -3.10 12.94 -18.24
C GLU A 150 -1.62 12.81 -17.84
N ARG A 151 -1.33 12.50 -16.57
CA ARG A 151 0.04 12.23 -16.11
C ARG A 151 0.66 11.03 -16.83
N LEU A 152 -0.09 9.94 -16.99
CA LEU A 152 0.39 8.75 -17.70
C LEU A 152 0.66 9.05 -19.19
N ALA A 153 -0.16 9.90 -19.81
CA ALA A 153 0.04 10.38 -21.18
C ALA A 153 1.33 11.18 -21.33
N THR A 154 1.58 12.11 -20.41
CA THR A 154 2.77 12.94 -20.45
C THR A 154 4.05 12.10 -20.32
N SER A 155 3.99 10.98 -19.59
CA SER A 155 5.12 10.06 -19.45
C SER A 155 5.44 9.25 -20.72
N THR A 156 4.49 9.10 -21.65
CA THR A 156 4.63 8.23 -22.83
C THR A 156 4.84 8.95 -24.16
N GLN A 157 4.82 10.29 -24.18
CA GLN A 157 4.94 11.08 -25.43
C GLN A 157 3.89 10.69 -26.51
N ARG A 158 2.76 10.06 -26.15
CA ARG A 158 1.70 9.61 -27.08
C ARG A 158 0.34 10.21 -26.74
N THR A 159 0.25 11.54 -26.75
CA THR A 159 -0.95 12.30 -26.37
C THR A 159 -2.19 11.98 -27.21
N ASP A 160 -2.03 11.71 -28.51
CA ASP A 160 -3.17 11.58 -29.44
C ASP A 160 -3.87 10.22 -29.34
N GLN A 161 -3.11 9.14 -29.07
CA GLN A 161 -3.66 7.80 -28.87
C GLN A 161 -4.37 7.67 -27.52
N LEU A 162 -3.96 8.49 -26.54
CA LEU A 162 -4.53 8.50 -25.21
C LEU A 162 -5.94 9.10 -25.18
N ALA A 163 -6.18 10.22 -25.88
CA ALA A 163 -7.52 10.84 -25.91
C ALA A 163 -8.61 9.85 -26.39
N ALA A 164 -8.29 9.00 -27.37
CA ALA A 164 -9.20 7.97 -27.86
C ALA A 164 -9.37 6.78 -26.89
N ALA A 165 -8.30 6.38 -26.19
CA ALA A 165 -8.36 5.29 -25.21
C ALA A 165 -9.18 5.68 -23.96
N VAL A 166 -9.02 6.92 -23.49
CA VAL A 166 -9.75 7.47 -22.34
C VAL A 166 -11.25 7.56 -22.62
N GLU A 167 -11.62 8.04 -23.81
CA GLU A 167 -13.03 8.16 -24.18
C GLU A 167 -13.70 6.78 -24.33
N ASN A 168 -12.98 5.76 -24.81
CA ASN A 168 -13.48 4.39 -24.85
C ASN A 168 -13.66 3.80 -23.45
N LEU A 169 -12.66 3.97 -22.55
CA LEU A 169 -12.75 3.50 -21.17
C LEU A 169 -13.93 4.17 -20.43
N ARG A 170 -14.15 5.47 -20.65
CA ARG A 170 -15.26 6.23 -20.08
C ARG A 170 -16.61 5.64 -20.49
N ARG A 171 -16.83 5.41 -21.79
CA ARG A 171 -18.08 4.80 -22.29
C ARG A 171 -18.32 3.42 -21.70
N GLU A 172 -17.27 2.66 -21.45
CA GLU A 172 -17.35 1.30 -20.94
C GLU A 172 -17.59 1.24 -19.42
N LEU A 173 -17.01 2.17 -18.66
CA LEU A 173 -17.28 2.35 -17.23
C LEU A 173 -18.72 2.84 -16.97
N SER A 174 -19.25 3.69 -17.85
CA SER A 174 -20.65 4.14 -17.79
C SER A 174 -21.66 3.05 -18.22
N ARG A 175 -21.21 1.93 -18.79
CA ARG A 175 -22.09 0.85 -19.23
C ARG A 175 -22.44 -0.07 -18.05
N PRO A 176 -23.74 -0.36 -17.79
CA PRO A 176 -24.14 -1.32 -16.77
C PRO A 176 -23.62 -2.73 -17.12
N PRO A 177 -23.20 -3.54 -16.13
CA PRO A 177 -22.60 -4.84 -16.38
C PRO A 177 -23.58 -5.78 -17.08
N ALA A 178 -23.17 -6.34 -18.22
CA ALA A 178 -23.93 -7.36 -18.94
C ALA A 178 -23.85 -8.72 -18.20
N PRO A 179 -24.91 -9.55 -18.24
CA PRO A 179 -24.89 -10.87 -17.62
C PRO A 179 -23.87 -11.81 -18.30
N PRO A 180 -23.20 -12.70 -17.55
CA PRO A 180 -22.15 -13.57 -18.07
C PRO A 180 -22.71 -14.63 -19.04
N SER A 181 -22.12 -14.73 -20.23
CA SER A 181 -22.40 -15.79 -21.21
C SER A 181 -21.24 -16.79 -21.26
N SER A 182 -21.56 -18.08 -21.30
CA SER A 182 -20.68 -19.18 -20.86
C SER A 182 -20.02 -20.02 -21.98
N GLU A 183 -19.87 -19.54 -23.21
CA GLU A 183 -19.58 -20.43 -24.36
C GLU A 183 -18.15 -20.44 -24.94
N GLY A 184 -17.15 -19.77 -24.35
CA GLY A 184 -15.89 -19.47 -25.07
C GLY A 184 -14.65 -20.38 -24.90
N ALA A 185 -14.55 -21.24 -23.88
CA ALA A 185 -13.21 -21.64 -23.40
C ALA A 185 -12.59 -22.94 -23.98
N VAL A 186 -13.30 -23.76 -24.76
CA VAL A 186 -12.83 -25.14 -25.05
C VAL A 186 -12.07 -25.30 -26.37
N ALA A 187 -12.05 -24.31 -27.27
CA ALA A 187 -11.62 -24.53 -28.65
C ALA A 187 -10.11 -24.35 -28.97
N ARG A 188 -9.23 -23.94 -28.04
CA ARG A 188 -7.87 -23.47 -28.39
C ARG A 188 -6.68 -24.37 -28.08
N LEU A 189 -6.85 -25.56 -27.47
CA LEU A 189 -5.70 -26.39 -27.02
C LEU A 189 -5.24 -27.50 -27.98
N GLY A 190 -5.78 -27.59 -29.21
CA GLY A 190 -5.59 -28.79 -30.06
C GLY A 190 -4.46 -28.77 -31.10
N TRP A 191 -3.79 -27.64 -31.37
CA TRP A 191 -3.03 -27.49 -32.64
C TRP A 191 -1.50 -27.54 -32.55
N ALA A 192 -0.88 -27.51 -31.36
CA ALA A 192 0.59 -27.38 -31.27
C ALA A 192 1.37 -28.71 -31.25
N GLY A 193 0.73 -29.86 -31.00
CA GLY A 193 1.41 -31.16 -30.83
C GLY A 193 1.62 -32.01 -32.08
N GLY A 194 0.98 -31.67 -33.21
CA GLY A 194 0.89 -32.58 -34.37
C GLY A 194 2.04 -32.54 -35.38
N LEU A 195 2.88 -31.51 -35.37
CA LEU A 195 3.84 -31.26 -36.46
C LEU A 195 5.20 -31.98 -36.30
N SER A 196 5.62 -32.30 -35.08
CA SER A 196 6.94 -32.91 -34.83
C SER A 196 7.02 -34.39 -35.27
N LEU A 197 5.91 -35.12 -35.17
CA LEU A 197 5.87 -36.56 -35.45
C LEU A 197 5.89 -36.88 -36.96
N ALA A 198 5.41 -35.95 -37.79
CA ALA A 198 5.44 -36.09 -39.25
C ALA A 198 6.85 -35.94 -39.83
N ALA A 199 7.70 -35.06 -39.28
CA ALA A 199 9.05 -34.82 -39.77
C ALA A 199 9.99 -36.01 -39.53
N ALA A 200 9.85 -36.69 -38.38
CA ALA A 200 10.67 -37.87 -38.05
C ALA A 200 10.37 -39.07 -38.98
N LEU A 201 9.12 -39.24 -39.41
CA LEU A 201 8.71 -40.30 -40.33
C LEU A 201 9.29 -40.14 -41.73
N VAL A 202 9.39 -38.90 -42.23
CA VAL A 202 9.96 -38.61 -43.56
C VAL A 202 11.47 -38.88 -43.59
N PHE A 203 12.19 -38.55 -42.51
CA PHE A 203 13.65 -38.76 -42.44
C PHE A 203 14.03 -40.25 -42.42
N LEU A 204 13.28 -41.08 -41.67
CA LEU A 204 13.51 -42.53 -41.63
C LEU A 204 13.20 -43.21 -42.98
N LEU A 205 12.18 -42.72 -43.71
CA LEU A 205 11.88 -43.23 -45.05
C LEU A 205 13.01 -42.93 -46.05
N GLY A 206 13.59 -41.72 -45.99
CA GLY A 206 14.71 -41.32 -46.86
C GLY A 206 15.98 -42.16 -46.68
N LEU A 207 16.34 -42.48 -45.44
CA LEU A 207 17.50 -43.32 -45.11
C LEU A 207 17.37 -44.76 -45.63
N SER A 208 16.15 -45.29 -45.65
CA SER A 208 15.88 -46.64 -46.17
C SER A 208 16.09 -46.73 -47.69
N LEU A 209 15.70 -45.68 -48.43
CA LEU A 209 15.82 -45.61 -49.90
C LEU A 209 17.27 -45.48 -50.37
N VAL A 210 18.12 -44.76 -49.63
CA VAL A 210 19.56 -44.60 -49.97
C VAL A 210 20.30 -45.95 -49.88
N ARG A 211 20.01 -46.75 -48.85
CA ARG A 211 20.64 -48.08 -48.70
C ARG A 211 20.26 -49.06 -49.81
N VAL A 212 19.02 -49.00 -50.31
CA VAL A 212 18.57 -49.86 -51.41
C VAL A 212 19.26 -49.47 -52.73
N ARG A 213 19.51 -48.17 -52.95
CA ARG A 213 20.18 -47.69 -54.16
C ARG A 213 21.68 -48.04 -54.20
N ALA A 214 22.36 -48.03 -53.05
CA ALA A 214 23.77 -48.41 -52.96
C ALA A 214 24.00 -49.90 -53.31
N ARG A 215 23.07 -50.79 -52.95
CA ARG A 215 23.19 -52.23 -53.27
C ARG A 215 23.00 -52.56 -54.75
N ARG A 216 22.27 -51.74 -55.51
CA ARG A 216 21.99 -52.00 -56.93
C ARG A 216 23.14 -51.63 -57.88
N ARG A 217 24.17 -50.90 -57.42
CA ARG A 217 25.32 -50.51 -58.28
C ARG A 217 26.46 -51.52 -58.34
N ILE A 218 26.36 -52.65 -57.63
CA ILE A 218 27.41 -53.68 -57.61
C ILE A 218 27.14 -54.81 -58.63
N SER A 219 26.00 -54.80 -59.33
CA SER A 219 25.58 -55.91 -60.20
C SER A 219 26.00 -55.78 -61.67
N ASP A 220 26.53 -54.63 -62.10
CA ASP A 220 26.95 -54.41 -63.49
C ASP A 220 28.47 -54.16 -63.55
N LEU A 221 29.27 -55.22 -63.39
CA LEU A 221 30.67 -55.23 -63.83
C LEU A 221 30.85 -56.23 -64.98
N PRO A 222 31.48 -55.81 -66.10
CA PRO A 222 31.77 -56.69 -67.22
C PRO A 222 32.84 -57.74 -66.87
N PRO A 223 32.89 -58.88 -67.60
CA PRO A 223 33.78 -60.00 -67.30
C PRO A 223 35.27 -59.62 -67.44
N PRO A 224 36.16 -60.25 -66.64
CA PRO A 224 37.57 -59.89 -66.56
C PRO A 224 38.34 -60.26 -67.82
N ALA A 225 39.18 -59.32 -68.27
CA ALA A 225 40.19 -59.49 -69.31
C ALA A 225 41.36 -60.42 -68.84
N PRO A 226 42.24 -60.87 -69.73
CA PRO A 226 43.07 -62.07 -69.52
C PRO A 226 44.08 -61.94 -68.37
N ILE A 227 44.26 -63.09 -67.72
CA ILE A 227 45.02 -63.34 -66.50
C ILE A 227 46.50 -63.03 -66.73
N VAL A 228 46.96 -61.90 -66.18
CA VAL A 228 48.37 -61.71 -65.84
C VAL A 228 48.67 -62.64 -64.65
N PRO A 229 49.77 -63.40 -64.64
CA PRO A 229 50.11 -64.30 -63.54
C PRO A 229 50.20 -63.52 -62.22
N ALA A 230 49.38 -63.91 -61.24
CA ALA A 230 49.20 -63.23 -59.95
C ALA A 230 50.52 -62.98 -59.20
N ASP A 231 51.53 -63.82 -59.44
CA ASP A 231 52.83 -63.77 -58.79
C ASP A 231 53.68 -62.56 -59.24
N GLN A 232 53.52 -62.09 -60.48
CA GLN A 232 54.26 -60.91 -60.96
C GLN A 232 53.64 -59.59 -60.50
N ILE A 233 52.32 -59.55 -60.31
CA ILE A 233 51.63 -58.38 -59.74
C ILE A 233 51.95 -58.26 -58.25
N ALA A 234 51.97 -59.37 -57.51
CA ALA A 234 52.31 -59.37 -56.08
C ALA A 234 53.74 -58.85 -55.80
N LEU A 235 54.72 -59.21 -56.65
CA LEU A 235 56.10 -58.76 -56.49
C LEU A 235 56.29 -57.27 -56.83
N ALA A 236 55.57 -56.76 -57.84
CA ALA A 236 55.60 -55.35 -58.21
C ALA A 236 54.84 -54.45 -57.21
N LEU A 237 53.83 -54.98 -56.51
CA LEU A 237 53.01 -54.24 -55.56
C LEU A 237 53.63 -54.15 -54.15
N ALA A 238 54.49 -55.10 -53.76
CA ALA A 238 55.11 -55.14 -52.44
C ALA A 238 55.84 -53.84 -52.02
N PRO A 239 56.72 -53.22 -52.84
CA PRO A 239 57.38 -51.97 -52.46
C PRO A 239 56.40 -50.77 -52.41
N ALA A 240 55.36 -50.77 -53.24
CA ALA A 240 54.30 -49.76 -53.20
C ALA A 240 53.45 -49.89 -51.92
N GLN A 241 53.13 -51.13 -51.52
CA GLN A 241 52.41 -51.42 -50.29
C GLN A 241 53.23 -51.04 -49.04
N GLN A 242 54.55 -51.28 -49.06
CA GLN A 242 55.43 -50.92 -47.94
C GLN A 242 55.58 -49.39 -47.80
N ARG A 243 55.68 -48.65 -48.91
CA ARG A 243 55.64 -47.17 -48.89
C ARG A 243 54.32 -46.65 -48.36
N LEU A 244 53.20 -47.21 -48.83
CA LEU A 244 51.87 -46.81 -48.36
C LEU A 244 51.69 -47.11 -46.87
N GLN A 245 52.21 -48.23 -46.37
CA GLN A 245 52.21 -48.53 -44.93
C GLN A 245 53.07 -47.54 -44.13
N GLN A 246 54.24 -47.14 -44.63
CA GLN A 246 55.08 -46.13 -43.96
C GLN A 246 54.41 -44.75 -43.94
N GLU A 247 53.83 -44.32 -45.05
CA GLU A 247 53.08 -43.06 -45.11
C GLU A 247 51.86 -43.09 -44.18
N LEU A 248 51.13 -44.20 -44.16
CA LEU A 248 49.96 -44.36 -43.30
C LEU A 248 50.35 -44.36 -41.81
N MET A 249 51.45 -45.01 -41.42
CA MET A 249 51.97 -44.93 -40.06
C MET A 249 52.44 -43.51 -39.70
N GLY A 250 53.04 -42.78 -40.64
CA GLY A 250 53.42 -41.38 -40.44
C GLY A 250 52.22 -40.46 -40.20
N VAL A 251 51.17 -40.61 -41.02
CA VAL A 251 49.91 -39.85 -40.87
C VAL A 251 49.21 -40.21 -39.56
N LEU A 252 49.18 -41.49 -39.18
CA LEU A 252 48.60 -41.94 -37.90
C LEU A 252 49.37 -41.38 -36.70
N ASN A 253 50.69 -41.38 -36.73
CA ASN A 253 51.51 -40.80 -35.64
C ASN A 253 51.30 -39.28 -35.54
N ALA A 254 51.26 -38.57 -36.67
CA ALA A 254 50.98 -37.13 -36.68
C ALA A 254 49.55 -36.82 -36.16
N ALA A 255 48.56 -37.64 -36.53
CA ALA A 255 47.21 -37.53 -36.02
C ALA A 255 47.12 -37.83 -34.52
N ALA A 256 47.85 -38.83 -34.02
CA ALA A 256 47.91 -39.15 -32.61
C ALA A 256 48.50 -38.00 -31.78
N ILE A 257 49.63 -37.43 -32.21
CA ILE A 257 50.25 -36.26 -31.55
C ILE A 257 49.29 -35.07 -31.54
N ARG A 258 48.60 -34.80 -32.66
CA ARG A 258 47.64 -33.69 -32.75
C ARG A 258 46.41 -33.90 -31.86
N MET A 259 45.93 -35.14 -31.74
CA MET A 259 44.85 -35.47 -30.82
C MET A 259 45.29 -35.29 -29.36
N GLU A 260 46.50 -35.75 -29.00
CA GLU A 260 47.05 -35.59 -27.65
C GLU A 260 47.25 -34.12 -27.27
N SER A 261 47.79 -33.30 -28.19
CA SER A 261 47.90 -31.85 -27.98
C SER A 261 46.52 -31.18 -27.82
N TRP A 262 45.53 -31.64 -28.58
CA TRP A 262 44.16 -31.12 -28.50
C TRP A 262 43.48 -31.50 -27.18
N TYR A 263 43.64 -32.75 -26.72
CA TYR A 263 43.10 -33.20 -25.43
C TYR A 263 43.75 -32.47 -24.25
N THR A 264 45.06 -32.24 -24.28
CA THR A 264 45.76 -31.49 -23.22
C THR A 264 45.35 -30.02 -23.19
N GLU A 265 45.17 -29.38 -24.35
CA GLU A 265 44.65 -28.02 -24.44
C GLU A 265 43.21 -27.94 -23.91
N GLN A 266 42.33 -28.88 -24.28
CA GLN A 266 40.96 -28.93 -23.79
C GLN A 266 40.90 -29.15 -22.27
N ALA A 267 41.78 -29.99 -21.73
CA ALA A 267 41.88 -30.20 -20.28
C ALA A 267 42.31 -28.91 -19.55
N ALA A 268 43.29 -28.17 -20.10
CA ALA A 268 43.73 -26.90 -19.54
C ALA A 268 42.64 -25.81 -19.62
N GLN A 269 41.88 -25.76 -20.71
CA GLN A 269 40.73 -24.85 -20.83
C GLN A 269 39.64 -25.17 -19.81
N ARG A 270 39.37 -26.46 -19.59
CA ARG A 270 38.38 -26.90 -18.60
C ARG A 270 38.77 -26.52 -17.18
N THR A 271 40.03 -26.74 -16.79
CA THR A 271 40.50 -26.36 -15.44
C THR A 271 40.51 -24.84 -15.27
N ALA A 272 40.85 -24.07 -16.32
CA ALA A 272 40.76 -22.62 -16.30
C ALA A 272 39.30 -22.15 -16.11
N LEU A 273 38.33 -22.73 -16.82
CA LEU A 273 36.91 -22.42 -16.64
C LEU A 273 36.40 -22.82 -15.25
N GLU A 274 36.77 -24.00 -14.75
CA GLU A 274 36.42 -24.45 -13.39
C GLU A 274 36.96 -23.50 -12.32
N SER A 275 38.21 -23.03 -12.47
CA SER A 275 38.80 -22.04 -11.58
C SER A 275 38.12 -20.66 -11.66
N SER A 276 37.70 -20.23 -12.86
CA SER A 276 36.98 -18.98 -13.08
C SER A 276 35.57 -19.03 -12.47
N ILE A 277 34.86 -20.14 -12.65
CA ILE A 277 33.54 -20.38 -12.04
C ILE A 277 33.66 -20.41 -10.51
N ALA A 278 34.67 -21.09 -9.96
CA ALA A 278 34.92 -21.12 -8.52
C ALA A 278 35.24 -19.72 -7.98
N GLY A 279 36.06 -18.93 -8.68
CA GLY A 279 36.37 -17.55 -8.32
C GLY A 279 35.14 -16.63 -8.36
N ALA A 280 34.33 -16.72 -9.41
CA ALA A 280 33.08 -15.97 -9.52
C ALA A 280 32.08 -16.35 -8.42
N GLY A 281 31.99 -17.65 -8.09
CA GLY A 281 31.16 -18.13 -6.98
C GLY A 281 31.60 -17.57 -5.63
N ALA A 282 32.92 -17.57 -5.35
CA ALA A 282 33.46 -16.98 -4.12
C ALA A 282 33.20 -15.47 -4.03
N HIS A 283 33.35 -14.73 -5.15
CA HIS A 283 33.05 -13.30 -5.20
C HIS A 283 31.57 -13.02 -4.92
N LEU A 284 30.65 -13.74 -5.55
CA LEU A 284 29.21 -13.57 -5.32
C LEU A 284 28.81 -13.91 -3.88
N LEU A 285 29.42 -14.92 -3.27
CA LEU A 285 29.17 -15.23 -1.86
C LEU A 285 29.66 -14.10 -0.94
N ALA A 286 30.85 -13.56 -1.19
CA ALA A 286 31.39 -12.43 -0.43
C ALA A 286 30.52 -11.16 -0.59
N GLU A 287 30.05 -10.87 -1.81
CA GLU A 287 29.17 -9.74 -2.08
C GLU A 287 27.82 -9.89 -1.39
N ASN A 288 27.20 -11.08 -1.45
CA ASN A 288 25.95 -11.37 -0.75
C ASN A 288 26.10 -11.23 0.76
N GLN A 289 27.22 -11.70 1.33
CA GLN A 289 27.50 -11.52 2.76
C GLN A 289 27.62 -10.04 3.14
N ALA A 290 28.36 -9.25 2.35
CA ALA A 290 28.50 -7.81 2.58
C ALA A 290 27.18 -7.03 2.39
N LEU A 291 26.25 -7.53 1.57
CA LEU A 291 24.90 -6.97 1.44
C LEU A 291 24.04 -7.32 2.65
N LEU A 292 24.11 -8.55 3.17
CA LEU A 292 23.41 -8.96 4.38
C LEU A 292 23.85 -8.14 5.59
N GLU A 293 25.17 -7.97 5.79
CA GLU A 293 25.72 -7.13 6.87
C GLU A 293 25.25 -5.67 6.76
N ARG A 294 25.18 -5.12 5.53
CA ARG A 294 24.65 -3.77 5.28
C ARG A 294 23.15 -3.66 5.58
N VAL A 295 22.39 -4.70 5.27
CA VAL A 295 20.94 -4.75 5.55
C VAL A 295 20.70 -4.86 7.06
N GLU A 296 21.46 -5.70 7.76
CA GLU A 296 21.42 -5.86 9.21
C GLU A 296 21.73 -4.53 9.93
N ALA A 297 22.82 -3.85 9.56
CA ALA A 297 23.16 -2.54 10.14
C ALA A 297 22.07 -1.47 9.90
N ARG A 298 21.38 -1.51 8.75
CA ARG A 298 20.23 -0.63 8.47
C ARG A 298 19.02 -0.97 9.34
N PHE A 299 18.76 -2.26 9.57
CA PHE A 299 17.69 -2.70 10.46
C PHE A 299 17.96 -2.27 11.90
N GLU A 300 19.18 -2.44 12.42
CA GLU A 300 19.56 -1.99 13.76
C GLU A 300 19.41 -0.47 13.91
N THR A 301 19.88 0.29 12.92
CA THR A 301 19.72 1.76 12.91
C THR A 301 18.24 2.16 12.91
N SER A 302 17.41 1.48 12.12
CA SER A 302 15.98 1.72 12.07
C SER A 302 15.29 1.34 13.39
N ALA A 303 15.69 0.23 14.01
CA ALA A 303 15.15 -0.22 15.29
C ALA A 303 15.46 0.80 16.40
N ALA A 304 16.72 1.26 16.51
CA ALA A 304 17.12 2.29 17.45
C ALA A 304 16.33 3.60 17.26
N ARG A 305 16.05 4.00 16.01
CA ARG A 305 15.22 5.17 15.71
C ARG A 305 13.77 4.98 16.14
N ILE A 306 13.20 3.78 15.94
CA ILE A 306 11.84 3.47 16.38
C ILE A 306 11.77 3.50 17.91
N GLU A 307 12.74 2.92 18.62
CA GLU A 307 12.81 2.97 20.09
C GLU A 307 12.90 4.41 20.61
N ALA A 308 13.75 5.26 20.01
CA ALA A 308 13.85 6.67 20.36
C ALA A 308 12.50 7.40 20.16
N ASN A 309 11.81 7.15 19.05
CA ASN A 309 10.49 7.74 18.79
C ASN A 309 9.44 7.25 19.79
N VAL A 310 9.47 5.97 20.18
CA VAL A 310 8.56 5.41 21.19
C VAL A 310 8.77 6.08 22.54
N HIS A 311 10.03 6.27 22.96
CA HIS A 311 10.34 7.01 24.19
C HIS A 311 9.89 8.47 24.14
N GLN A 312 10.06 9.14 22.99
CA GLN A 312 9.57 10.51 22.81
C GLN A 312 8.04 10.60 22.88
N LEU A 313 7.32 9.66 22.26
CA LEU A 313 5.86 9.60 22.32
C LEU A 313 5.36 9.30 23.74
N ALA A 314 6.03 8.40 24.47
CA ALA A 314 5.71 8.15 25.88
C ALA A 314 5.87 9.43 26.72
N ALA A 315 6.98 10.14 26.58
CA ALA A 315 7.20 11.39 27.31
C ALA A 315 6.19 12.50 26.92
N GLN A 316 5.75 12.56 25.66
CA GLN A 316 4.69 13.48 25.24
C GLN A 316 3.34 13.09 25.84
N ASN A 317 3.03 11.79 25.91
CA ASN A 317 1.79 11.31 26.52
C ASN A 317 1.74 11.63 28.02
N ASP A 318 2.83 11.41 28.76
CA ASP A 318 2.94 11.77 30.18
C ASP A 318 2.71 13.28 30.41
N ARG A 319 3.20 14.14 29.51
CA ARG A 319 2.94 15.59 29.57
C ARG A 319 1.48 15.93 29.34
N VAL A 320 0.82 15.27 28.38
CA VAL A 320 -0.61 15.48 28.11
C VAL A 320 -1.44 15.03 29.32
N GLU A 321 -1.09 13.91 29.95
CA GLU A 321 -1.75 13.42 31.16
C GLU A 321 -1.57 14.40 32.34
N ALA A 322 -0.37 14.93 32.53
CA ALA A 322 -0.12 15.95 33.55
C ALA A 322 -0.95 17.23 33.32
N LEU A 323 -0.97 17.74 32.07
CA LEU A 323 -1.77 18.92 31.72
C LEU A 323 -3.28 18.67 31.85
N ALA A 324 -3.75 17.46 31.55
CA ALA A 324 -5.14 17.07 31.76
C ALA A 324 -5.50 17.09 33.25
N GLY A 325 -4.64 16.55 34.11
CA GLY A 325 -4.82 16.61 35.57
C GLY A 325 -4.83 18.04 36.13
N GLU A 326 -3.94 18.92 35.62
CA GLU A 326 -3.96 20.34 35.97
C GLU A 326 -5.27 21.02 35.53
N LEU A 327 -5.75 20.73 34.32
CA LEU A 327 -7.00 21.27 33.82
C LEU A 327 -8.20 20.82 34.68
N GLU A 328 -8.27 19.53 35.03
CA GLU A 328 -9.30 19.01 35.95
C GLU A 328 -9.29 19.73 37.30
N HIS A 329 -8.09 19.99 37.85
CA HIS A 329 -7.95 20.75 39.09
C HIS A 329 -8.49 22.19 38.95
N THR A 330 -8.12 22.90 37.88
CA THR A 330 -8.61 24.27 37.64
C THR A 330 -10.12 24.34 37.43
N VAL A 331 -10.71 23.33 36.77
CA VAL A 331 -12.17 23.20 36.62
C VAL A 331 -12.84 23.04 37.98
N HIS A 332 -12.28 22.20 38.86
CA HIS A 332 -12.83 22.00 40.20
C HIS A 332 -12.74 23.27 41.06
N GLU A 333 -11.65 24.04 40.97
CA GLU A 333 -11.53 25.35 41.61
C GLU A 333 -12.57 26.34 41.08
N LEU A 334 -12.80 26.36 39.76
CA LEU A 334 -13.79 27.21 39.13
C LEU A 334 -15.22 26.86 39.61
N ASP A 335 -15.55 25.57 39.69
CA ASP A 335 -16.85 25.13 40.21
C ASP A 335 -17.04 25.49 41.69
N SER A 336 -16.00 25.33 42.52
CA SER A 336 -16.02 25.74 43.92
C SER A 336 -16.24 27.26 44.08
N THR A 337 -15.55 28.08 43.28
CA THR A 337 -15.73 29.54 43.32
C THR A 337 -17.11 29.96 42.80
N LYS A 338 -17.63 29.27 41.78
CA LYS A 338 -19.01 29.47 41.29
C LYS A 338 -20.05 29.15 42.37
N ASP A 339 -19.91 28.04 43.08
CA ASP A 339 -20.80 27.68 44.19
C ASP A 339 -20.76 28.71 45.32
N GLN A 340 -19.58 29.26 45.62
CA GLN A 340 -19.44 30.36 46.59
C GLN A 340 -20.17 31.62 46.13
N LEU A 341 -20.07 31.99 44.83
CA LEU A 341 -20.79 33.13 44.28
C LEU A 341 -22.31 32.94 44.34
N VAL A 342 -22.81 31.74 44.02
CA VAL A 342 -24.24 31.41 44.12
C VAL A 342 -24.74 31.54 45.56
N ARG A 343 -23.96 31.09 46.56
CA ARG A 343 -24.32 31.26 47.98
C ARG A 343 -24.35 32.73 48.39
N LEU A 344 -23.33 33.51 48.02
CA LEU A 344 -23.27 34.95 48.32
C LEU A 344 -24.42 35.71 47.67
N GLN A 345 -24.82 35.32 46.46
CA GLN A 345 -25.98 35.88 45.78
C GLN A 345 -27.27 35.58 46.54
N GLY A 346 -27.46 34.33 47.00
CA GLY A 346 -28.59 33.96 47.85
C GLY A 346 -28.65 34.77 49.15
N ASP A 347 -27.52 34.95 49.83
CA ASP A 347 -27.43 35.77 51.05
C ASP A 347 -27.79 37.25 50.80
N LEU A 348 -27.40 37.79 49.63
CA LEU A 348 -27.77 39.16 49.23
C LEU A 348 -29.27 39.27 48.96
N ASP A 349 -29.87 38.30 48.28
CA ASP A 349 -31.31 38.27 48.02
C ASP A 349 -32.13 38.14 49.30
N ASP A 350 -31.70 37.31 50.25
CA ASP A 350 -32.33 37.18 51.58
C ASP A 350 -32.23 38.48 52.38
N LYS A 351 -31.07 39.14 52.37
CA LYS A 351 -30.90 40.47 53.00
C LYS A 351 -31.77 41.53 52.32
N GLY A 352 -31.89 41.49 50.99
CA GLY A 352 -32.79 42.37 50.24
C GLY A 352 -34.24 42.19 50.68
N ARG A 353 -34.73 40.94 50.75
CA ARG A 353 -36.07 40.62 51.25
C ARG A 353 -36.28 41.07 52.70
N ALA A 354 -35.29 40.90 53.56
CA ALA A 354 -35.35 41.38 54.94
C ALA A 354 -35.45 42.90 55.03
N LEU A 355 -34.66 43.64 54.23
CA LEU A 355 -34.73 45.10 54.15
C LEU A 355 -36.10 45.56 53.66
N ASP A 356 -36.66 44.94 52.61
CA ASP A 356 -38.00 45.27 52.11
C ASP A 356 -39.09 45.01 53.16
N ALA A 357 -38.99 43.91 53.90
CA ALA A 357 -39.88 43.63 55.02
C ALA A 357 -39.79 44.73 56.10
N THR A 358 -38.58 45.13 56.51
CA THR A 358 -38.41 46.23 57.48
C THR A 358 -38.94 47.57 56.95
N ARG A 359 -38.74 47.86 55.65
CA ARG A 359 -39.26 49.06 54.99
C ARG A 359 -40.79 49.07 55.00
N SER A 360 -41.42 47.95 54.69
CA SER A 360 -42.88 47.82 54.72
C SER A 360 -43.44 48.00 56.15
N ALA A 361 -42.78 47.43 57.15
CA ALA A 361 -43.16 47.58 58.56
C ALA A 361 -43.00 49.03 59.07
N LEU A 362 -41.92 49.72 58.66
CA LEU A 362 -41.72 51.15 58.96
C LEU A 362 -42.82 52.00 58.32
N SER A 363 -43.15 51.75 57.05
CA SER A 363 -44.23 52.46 56.34
C SER A 363 -45.60 52.25 57.02
N GLN A 364 -45.91 51.03 57.47
CA GLN A 364 -47.13 50.76 58.23
C GLN A 364 -47.18 51.52 59.56
N ARG A 365 -46.06 51.57 60.30
CA ARG A 365 -45.97 52.35 61.54
C ARG A 365 -46.13 53.84 61.30
N GLU A 366 -45.53 54.38 60.24
CA GLU A 366 -45.70 55.77 59.85
C GLU A 366 -47.17 56.10 59.54
N GLN A 367 -47.87 55.23 58.80
CA GLN A 367 -49.31 55.36 58.56
C GLN A 367 -50.14 55.28 59.85
N GLU A 368 -49.77 54.42 60.81
CA GLU A 368 -50.47 54.34 62.09
C GLU A 368 -50.24 55.59 62.95
N LEU A 369 -49.01 56.10 63.00
CA LEU A 369 -48.69 57.34 63.71
C LEU A 369 -49.43 58.54 63.12
N THR A 370 -49.50 58.66 61.79
CA THR A 370 -50.27 59.74 61.14
C THR A 370 -51.76 59.63 61.45
N ARG A 371 -52.34 58.43 61.49
CA ARG A 371 -53.74 58.23 61.94
C ARG A 371 -53.94 58.64 63.39
N GLN A 372 -53.03 58.28 64.29
CA GLN A 372 -53.10 58.65 65.70
C GLN A 372 -52.99 60.18 65.88
N GLN A 373 -52.09 60.81 65.14
CA GLN A 373 -51.92 62.26 65.15
C GLN A 373 -53.17 62.98 64.62
N ALA A 374 -53.80 62.48 63.56
CA ALA A 374 -55.07 62.99 63.06
C ALA A 374 -56.22 62.82 64.07
N LYS A 375 -56.29 61.68 64.77
CA LYS A 375 -57.26 61.46 65.86
C LYS A 375 -57.06 62.45 67.00
N LEU A 376 -55.82 62.65 67.44
CA LEU A 376 -55.50 63.63 68.47
C LEU A 376 -55.90 65.04 68.02
N ALA A 377 -55.52 65.46 66.81
CA ALA A 377 -55.89 66.77 66.27
C ALA A 377 -57.42 66.98 66.22
N ALA A 378 -58.18 65.95 65.82
CA ALA A 378 -59.64 66.00 65.84
C ALA A 378 -60.21 66.14 67.26
N LEU A 379 -59.66 65.42 68.24
CA LEU A 379 -60.05 65.55 69.65
C LEU A 379 -59.74 66.95 70.21
N THR A 380 -58.59 67.54 69.86
CA THR A 380 -58.25 68.91 70.28
C THR A 380 -59.26 69.91 69.72
N LEU A 381 -59.67 69.73 68.46
CA LEU A 381 -60.65 70.59 67.79
C LEU A 381 -62.04 70.53 68.46
N ILE A 382 -62.48 69.33 68.87
CA ILE A 382 -63.71 69.13 69.66
C ILE A 382 -63.62 69.82 71.03
N LEU A 383 -62.45 69.80 71.67
CA LEU A 383 -62.23 70.43 72.98
C LEU A 383 -62.15 71.96 72.90
N GLU A 384 -61.60 72.53 71.81
CA GLU A 384 -61.54 73.99 71.61
C GLU A 384 -62.91 74.61 71.22
N GLU A 385 -63.84 73.85 70.62
CA GLU A 385 -65.17 74.34 70.21
C GLU A 385 -66.24 74.37 71.33
N GLY A 386 -65.94 74.00 72.58
CA GLY A 386 -66.78 74.35 73.74
C GLY A 386 -68.19 73.74 73.78
N GLY A 387 -68.34 72.43 73.58
CA GLY A 387 -69.58 71.67 73.80
C GLY A 387 -69.61 70.89 75.13
N PRO A 388 -70.78 70.66 75.77
CA PRO A 388 -70.90 70.23 77.17
C PRO A 388 -70.45 68.78 77.43
N LEU A 389 -69.76 68.58 78.56
CA LEU A 389 -69.30 67.27 79.06
C LEU A 389 -70.45 66.26 79.25
N PRO A 390 -70.35 65.04 78.70
CA PRO A 390 -71.06 63.89 79.24
C PRO A 390 -70.22 63.27 80.36
N THR A 391 -70.72 63.41 81.59
CA THR A 391 -70.29 62.62 82.74
C THR A 391 -70.76 61.18 82.58
N HIS A 392 -69.84 60.24 82.41
CA HIS A 392 -69.94 58.92 83.03
C HIS A 392 -68.58 58.21 83.03
N ASP A 393 -68.23 57.75 84.23
CA ASP A 393 -67.07 56.94 84.63
C ASP A 393 -67.66 55.82 85.53
N PRO A 394 -66.98 54.71 85.88
CA PRO A 394 -65.72 54.16 85.38
C PRO A 394 -65.80 52.65 85.05
N ALA A 395 -64.95 52.16 84.15
CA ALA A 395 -64.53 50.74 84.14
C ALA A 395 -63.15 50.60 83.51
N VAL A 396 -62.14 50.92 84.32
CA VAL A 396 -60.74 50.57 84.10
C VAL A 396 -60.64 49.05 83.92
N ARG A 397 -60.36 48.60 82.70
CA ARG A 397 -59.81 47.27 82.43
C ARG A 397 -58.43 47.46 81.84
N LEU A 398 -57.44 47.43 82.73
CA LEU A 398 -56.02 47.33 82.42
C LEU A 398 -55.80 45.99 81.69
N GLU A 399 -55.88 45.98 80.36
CA GLU A 399 -55.42 44.86 79.56
C GLU A 399 -53.89 44.85 79.57
N LYS A 400 -53.39 44.01 80.48
CA LYS A 400 -52.07 43.42 80.56
C LYS A 400 -51.42 43.28 79.18
N THR A 401 -50.47 44.17 78.89
CA THR A 401 -49.47 44.01 77.85
C THR A 401 -48.80 42.64 78.05
N PRO A 402 -48.89 41.68 77.11
CA PRO A 402 -48.00 40.54 77.16
C PRO A 402 -46.59 41.08 76.91
N ALA A 403 -45.73 40.90 77.91
CA ALA A 403 -44.30 40.89 77.70
C ALA A 403 -44.03 40.02 76.47
N ASN A 404 -43.33 40.58 75.50
CA ASN A 404 -42.80 39.85 74.37
C ASN A 404 -41.35 39.50 74.74
N PRO A 405 -41.06 38.32 75.31
CA PRO A 405 -39.69 37.87 75.49
C PRO A 405 -39.29 37.27 74.15
N ASP A 406 -38.76 38.07 73.23
CA ASP A 406 -37.91 37.61 72.11
C ASP A 406 -37.53 38.84 71.26
N LEU A 407 -36.78 39.74 71.87
CA LEU A 407 -35.84 40.57 71.12
C LEU A 407 -34.58 39.72 70.96
N PRO A 408 -34.23 39.21 69.76
CA PRO A 408 -32.89 38.71 69.54
C PRO A 408 -31.95 39.90 69.76
N ARG A 409 -31.15 39.81 70.83
CA ARG A 409 -29.98 40.66 71.03
C ARG A 409 -29.06 40.42 69.84
N SER A 410 -29.18 41.26 68.82
CA SER A 410 -28.18 41.34 67.76
C SER A 410 -26.87 41.78 68.41
N PRO A 411 -25.80 40.97 68.38
CA PRO A 411 -24.49 41.45 68.76
C PRO A 411 -24.08 42.49 67.71
N CYS A 412 -23.91 43.73 68.13
CA CYS A 412 -23.12 44.71 67.39
C CYS A 412 -21.65 44.24 67.38
N THR A 413 -21.35 43.24 66.56
CA THR A 413 -19.97 42.95 66.17
C THR A 413 -19.65 43.88 65.01
N ILE A 414 -18.92 44.95 65.32
CA ILE A 414 -18.27 45.80 64.33
C ILE A 414 -17.42 44.87 63.44
N PRO A 415 -17.68 44.76 62.13
CA PRO A 415 -16.77 44.03 61.27
C PRO A 415 -15.46 44.81 61.23
N GLN A 416 -14.41 44.23 61.82
CA GLN A 416 -13.04 44.64 61.54
C GLN A 416 -12.85 44.52 60.02
N THR A 417 -12.67 45.65 59.36
CA THR A 417 -12.15 45.76 58.01
C THR A 417 -10.86 44.93 57.92
N PRO A 418 -10.81 43.84 57.13
CA PRO A 418 -9.53 43.27 56.77
C PRO A 418 -8.86 44.28 55.84
N ASP A 419 -7.73 44.79 56.31
CA ASP A 419 -6.76 45.57 55.56
C ASP A 419 -6.27 44.75 54.35
N ARG A 420 -7.04 44.81 53.26
CA ARG A 420 -6.73 44.12 52.01
C ARG A 420 -5.85 45.07 51.20
N SER A 421 -4.58 45.11 51.59
CA SER A 421 -3.51 45.57 50.71
C SER A 421 -3.65 44.88 49.34
N PRO A 422 -3.65 45.62 48.22
CA PRO A 422 -3.73 45.02 46.89
C PRO A 422 -2.45 44.22 46.64
N ARG A 423 -2.58 42.90 46.68
CA ARG A 423 -1.54 42.00 46.18
C ARG A 423 -1.39 42.29 44.68
N PRO A 424 -0.19 42.61 44.18
CA PRO A 424 0.00 42.90 42.76
C PRO A 424 -0.35 41.65 41.97
N THR A 425 -1.43 41.72 41.20
CA THR A 425 -1.70 40.79 40.10
C THR A 425 -0.51 40.86 39.16
N ALA A 426 0.30 39.79 39.18
CA ALA A 426 1.27 39.55 38.14
C ALA A 426 0.49 39.45 36.83
N ALA A 427 0.53 40.52 36.03
CA ALA A 427 0.02 40.51 34.69
C ALA A 427 0.86 39.50 33.90
N TYR A 428 0.32 38.29 33.73
CA TYR A 428 0.86 37.33 32.78
C TYR A 428 0.67 37.92 31.38
N SER A 429 1.72 38.57 30.89
CA SER A 429 1.82 38.99 29.50
C SER A 429 2.19 37.76 28.67
N PHE A 430 1.20 37.22 27.95
CA PHE A 430 1.45 36.23 26.91
C PHE A 430 2.18 36.93 25.77
N ARG A 431 3.51 36.73 25.70
CA ARG A 431 4.31 37.10 24.54
C ARG A 431 4.25 35.92 23.55
N PHE A 432 3.56 36.12 22.45
CA PHE A 432 3.69 35.23 21.30
C PHE A 432 5.12 35.31 20.79
N LEU A 433 5.86 34.20 20.90
CA LEU A 433 7.16 34.06 20.28
C LEU A 433 6.95 33.81 18.78
N PRO A 434 7.69 34.52 17.90
CA PRO A 434 7.64 34.25 16.46
C PRO A 434 8.17 32.84 16.17
N PRO A 435 7.76 32.24 15.04
CA PRO A 435 8.03 30.83 14.70
C PRO A 435 9.52 30.47 14.57
N ASP A 436 10.43 31.44 14.58
CA ASP A 436 11.87 31.24 14.43
C ASP A 436 12.65 31.40 15.77
N HIS A 437 11.98 31.35 16.92
CA HIS A 437 12.66 31.49 18.21
C HIS A 437 13.40 30.19 18.59
N PRO A 438 14.64 30.24 19.12
CA PRO A 438 15.43 29.03 19.43
C PRO A 438 14.86 28.14 20.56
N GLU A 439 13.72 28.52 21.14
CA GLU A 439 13.03 27.79 22.22
C GLU A 439 11.64 27.25 21.81
N THR A 440 11.18 27.55 20.59
CA THR A 440 10.06 26.85 19.93
C THR A 440 10.59 25.68 19.13
#